data_AF-A0AAD5G4B0-F1
#
_entry.id   AF-A0AAD5G4B0-F1
#
_cell.length_a   1.000
_cell.length_b   1.000
_cell.length_c   1.000
_cell.angle_alpha   90.00
_cell.angle_beta   90.00
_cell.angle_gamma   90.00
#
_symmetry.space_group_name_H-M   'P 1'
#
loop_
_entity.id
_entity.type
_entity.pdbx_description
1 polymer ?
#
loop_
_entity_poly.entity_id
_entity_poly.type
_entity_poly.pdbx_seq_one_letter_code
_entity_poly.pdbx_strand_id
1 'polypeptide(L)'
;MVFRPNSNGCTRGSSCTADINGQCPGELKAPGGCNNPCTVYKTDQYCCNSGNCGPTDLSRFFKTRCPDAYSYPKDDPTSTVTCPGGTNYDVIFCP
;
A
#
# COMPACT_ATOMS: atom_id res chain seq x y z
N MET A 1 -9.85 2.30 0.62
CA MET A 1 -10.01 1.27 1.67
C MET A 1 -9.54 1.84 2.99
N VAL A 2 -10.23 1.54 4.07
CA VAL A 2 -9.76 1.72 5.45
C VAL A 2 -9.70 0.35 6.11
N PHE A 3 -8.57 0.06 6.76
CA PHE A 3 -8.38 -1.10 7.63
C PHE A 3 -8.12 -0.57 9.04
N ARG A 4 -9.04 -0.81 9.97
CA ARG A 4 -8.92 -0.24 11.32
C ARG A 4 -9.26 -1.26 12.40
N PRO A 5 -8.55 -1.23 13.54
CA PRO A 5 -8.97 -1.98 14.72
C PRO A 5 -10.28 -1.39 15.29
N ASN A 6 -11.09 -2.26 15.90
CA ASN A 6 -12.33 -1.87 16.56
C ASN A 6 -12.48 -2.45 17.99
N SER A 7 -11.41 -3.04 18.55
CA SER A 7 -11.40 -3.59 19.91
C SER A 7 -10.02 -3.49 20.59
N ASN A 8 -9.92 -3.96 21.84
CA ASN A 8 -8.68 -4.11 22.61
C ASN A 8 -7.80 -2.87 22.73
N GLY A 9 -8.42 -1.68 22.71
CA GLY A 9 -7.72 -0.40 22.88
C GLY A 9 -6.77 -0.04 21.74
N CYS A 10 -6.72 -0.82 20.65
CA CYS A 10 -5.96 -0.43 19.48
C CYS A 10 -6.77 0.58 18.66
N THR A 11 -6.16 1.73 18.36
CA THR A 11 -6.83 2.85 17.69
C THR A 11 -6.21 3.23 16.36
N ARG A 12 -4.95 2.83 16.12
CA ARG A 12 -4.25 3.09 14.86
C ARG A 12 -4.66 2.05 13.83
N GLY A 13 -5.25 2.51 12.73
CA GLY A 13 -5.47 1.72 11.52
C GLY A 13 -4.56 2.18 10.37
N SER A 14 -4.86 1.72 9.16
CA SER A 14 -4.29 2.20 7.91
C SER A 14 -5.40 2.62 6.94
N SER A 15 -5.13 3.63 6.13
CA SER A 15 -6.10 4.13 5.15
C SER A 15 -5.45 4.45 3.81
N CYS A 16 -6.21 4.22 2.74
CA CYS A 16 -5.85 4.59 1.37
C CYS A 16 -7.13 4.95 0.63
N THR A 17 -7.46 6.24 0.59
CA THR A 17 -8.72 6.78 0.04
C THR A 17 -8.49 7.71 -1.15
N ALA A 18 -7.23 7.95 -1.53
CA ALA A 18 -6.89 8.74 -2.70
C ALA A 18 -7.41 8.09 -3.99
N ASP A 19 -7.68 8.93 -5.00
CA ASP A 19 -8.04 8.49 -6.34
C ASP A 19 -6.83 7.94 -7.11
N ILE A 20 -6.39 6.74 -6.73
CA ILE A 20 -5.28 6.02 -7.35
C ILE A 20 -5.59 5.70 -8.82
N ASN A 21 -6.85 5.36 -9.13
CA ASN A 21 -7.24 4.93 -10.47
C ASN A 21 -7.28 6.11 -11.45
N GLY A 22 -7.87 7.24 -11.06
CA GLY A 22 -7.92 8.44 -11.90
C GLY A 22 -6.56 9.10 -12.10
N GLN A 23 -5.66 8.99 -11.11
CA GLN A 23 -4.31 9.56 -11.17
C GLN A 23 -3.24 8.56 -11.62
N CYS A 24 -3.63 7.33 -11.99
CA CYS A 24 -2.68 6.26 -12.29
C CYS A 24 -1.73 6.65 -13.45
N PRO A 25 -0.39 6.50 -13.28
CA PRO A 25 0.56 6.68 -14.37
C PRO A 25 0.21 5.79 -15.56
N GLY A 26 0.40 6.31 -16.78
CA GLY A 26 -0.01 5.62 -18.01
C GLY A 26 0.52 4.18 -18.12
N GLU A 27 1.77 3.98 -17.71
CA GLU A 27 2.45 2.68 -17.74
C GLU A 27 1.96 1.66 -16.69
N LEU A 28 1.18 2.11 -15.70
CA LEU A 28 0.62 1.26 -14.65
C LEU A 28 -0.88 1.03 -14.78
N LYS A 29 -1.55 1.69 -15.74
CA LYS A 29 -3.00 1.58 -15.91
C LYS A 29 -3.43 0.15 -16.26
N ALA A 30 -4.49 -0.31 -15.62
CA ALA A 30 -5.15 -1.57 -15.90
C ALA A 30 -6.68 -1.38 -15.95
N PRO A 31 -7.44 -2.29 -16.58
CA PRO A 31 -8.89 -2.25 -16.51
C PRO A 31 -9.39 -2.24 -15.05
N GLY A 32 -9.99 -1.13 -14.63
CA GLY A 32 -10.53 -0.94 -13.28
C GLY A 32 -9.50 -0.71 -12.17
N GLY A 33 -8.22 -0.49 -12.49
CA GLY A 33 -7.17 -0.41 -11.46
C GLY A 33 -5.87 0.27 -11.88
N CYS A 34 -4.94 0.29 -10.94
CA CYS A 34 -3.56 0.74 -11.13
C CYS A 34 -2.60 -0.33 -10.61
N ASN A 35 -1.80 -0.92 -11.48
CA ASN A 35 -0.87 -1.99 -11.14
C ASN A 35 0.34 -1.47 -10.35
N ASN A 36 0.90 -2.32 -9.50
CA ASN A 36 2.23 -2.08 -8.96
C ASN A 36 3.28 -2.23 -10.08
N PRO A 37 4.37 -1.44 -10.08
CA PRO A 37 5.44 -1.59 -11.07
C PRO A 37 6.08 -2.99 -11.09
N CYS A 38 6.12 -3.72 -9.96
CA CYS A 38 6.59 -5.11 -9.97
C CYS A 38 5.73 -6.00 -10.87
N THR A 39 4.41 -5.83 -10.85
CA THR A 39 3.47 -6.59 -11.70
C THR A 39 3.73 -6.33 -13.19
N VAL A 40 4.04 -5.08 -13.55
CA VAL A 40 4.26 -4.65 -14.93
C VAL A 40 5.64 -5.05 -15.43
N TYR A 41 6.70 -4.69 -14.71
CA TYR A 41 8.07 -4.80 -15.18
C TYR A 41 8.79 -6.08 -14.75
N LYS A 42 8.39 -6.68 -13.62
CA LYS A 42 8.96 -7.94 -13.09
C LYS A 42 10.48 -7.89 -12.87
N THR A 43 11.05 -6.71 -12.67
CA THR A 43 12.47 -6.51 -12.41
C THR A 43 12.75 -6.43 -10.91
N ASP A 44 13.96 -6.80 -10.50
CA ASP A 44 14.39 -6.70 -9.11
C ASP A 44 14.29 -5.29 -8.52
N GLN A 45 14.45 -4.24 -9.33
CA GLN A 45 14.24 -2.85 -8.93
C GLN A 45 12.86 -2.61 -8.28
N TYR A 46 11.81 -3.30 -8.76
CA TYR A 46 10.45 -3.13 -8.28
C TYR A 46 9.96 -4.31 -7.42
N CYS A 47 10.48 -5.51 -7.66
CA CYS A 47 10.05 -6.74 -7.00
C CYS A 47 10.91 -7.16 -5.81
N CYS A 48 12.12 -6.61 -5.66
CA CYS A 48 12.99 -6.82 -4.50
C CYS A 48 13.42 -8.28 -4.24
N ASN A 49 13.50 -9.15 -5.26
CA ASN A 49 13.77 -10.58 -5.04
C ASN A 49 15.16 -10.86 -4.45
N SER A 50 16.19 -10.14 -4.89
CA SER A 50 17.56 -10.23 -4.35
C SER A 50 17.76 -9.54 -3.00
N GLY A 51 16.70 -8.98 -2.41
CA GLY A 51 16.73 -8.43 -1.05
C GLY A 51 17.21 -6.98 -0.93
N ASN A 52 17.76 -6.35 -1.96
CA ASN A 52 18.08 -4.93 -1.94
C ASN A 52 17.17 -4.17 -2.90
N CYS A 53 16.32 -3.30 -2.35
CA CYS A 53 15.51 -2.37 -3.13
C CYS A 53 15.10 -1.18 -2.26
N GLY A 54 14.66 -0.10 -2.90
CA GLY A 54 14.20 1.10 -2.25
C GLY A 54 13.08 1.77 -3.01
N PRO A 55 12.63 2.96 -2.57
CA PRO A 55 11.55 3.67 -3.23
C PRO A 55 11.96 4.12 -4.64
N THR A 56 11.09 3.86 -5.61
CA THR A 56 11.17 4.32 -7.00
C THR A 56 10.16 5.45 -7.22
N ASP A 57 10.24 6.15 -8.36
CA ASP A 57 9.25 7.18 -8.69
C ASP A 57 7.83 6.60 -8.73
N LEU A 58 7.69 5.38 -9.25
CA LEU A 58 6.42 4.66 -9.34
C LEU A 58 5.92 4.15 -7.98
N SER A 59 6.77 3.73 -7.06
CA SER A 59 6.30 3.42 -5.70
C SER A 59 5.97 4.69 -4.91
N ARG A 60 6.74 5.78 -5.08
CA ARG A 60 6.43 7.07 -4.45
C ARG A 60 5.09 7.65 -4.91
N PHE A 61 4.65 7.36 -6.14
CA PHE A 61 3.30 7.70 -6.59
C PHE A 61 2.21 7.15 -5.64
N PHE A 62 2.29 5.86 -5.28
CA PHE A 62 1.37 5.24 -4.32
C PHE A 62 1.59 5.77 -2.91
N LYS A 63 2.86 5.87 -2.48
CA LYS A 63 3.21 6.23 -1.09
C LYS A 63 2.75 7.63 -0.70
N THR A 64 2.92 8.59 -1.60
CA THR A 64 2.50 9.98 -1.37
C THR A 64 0.98 10.13 -1.23
N ARG A 65 0.22 9.21 -1.85
CA ARG A 65 -1.24 9.20 -1.83
C ARG A 65 -1.82 8.35 -0.73
N CYS A 66 -1.11 7.30 -0.34
CA CYS A 66 -1.48 6.38 0.72
C CYS A 66 -0.28 6.13 1.62
N PRO A 67 0.05 7.05 2.54
CA PRO A 67 1.26 6.99 3.36
C PRO A 67 1.32 5.77 4.28
N ASP A 68 0.17 5.26 4.71
CA ASP A 68 0.08 4.07 5.59
C ASP A 68 0.17 2.75 4.82
N ALA A 69 0.13 2.77 3.49
CA ALA A 69 0.10 1.57 2.66
C ALA A 69 1.51 1.21 2.16
N TYR A 70 1.75 -0.09 2.00
CA TYR A 70 2.93 -0.59 1.31
C TYR A 70 2.92 -0.15 -0.15
N SER A 71 3.95 0.55 -0.58
CA SER A 71 4.11 1.00 -1.97
C SER A 71 5.11 0.17 -2.78
N TYR A 72 6.01 -0.53 -2.09
CA TYR A 72 6.97 -1.51 -2.64
C TYR A 72 7.22 -2.61 -1.59
N PRO A 73 7.81 -3.77 -1.96
CA PRO A 73 7.89 -4.94 -1.07
C PRO A 73 8.62 -4.75 0.27
N LYS A 74 9.48 -3.74 0.41
CA LYS A 74 10.27 -3.47 1.62
C LYS A 74 9.94 -2.14 2.27
N ASP A 75 8.68 -1.70 2.15
CA ASP A 75 8.17 -0.44 2.71
C ASP A 75 7.67 -0.59 4.16
N ASP A 76 8.31 -1.44 4.96
CA ASP A 76 7.86 -1.81 6.32
C ASP A 76 7.81 -0.63 7.33
N PRO A 77 8.81 0.27 7.41
CA PRO A 77 8.90 1.22 8.53
C PRO A 77 7.71 2.17 8.68
N THR A 78 7.01 2.45 7.58
CA THR A 78 5.89 3.39 7.55
C THR A 78 4.54 2.72 7.29
N SER A 79 4.53 1.43 6.92
CA SER A 79 3.33 0.72 6.48
C SER A 79 2.86 -0.34 7.47
N THR A 80 3.69 -0.69 8.46
CA THR A 80 3.34 -1.68 9.48
C THR A 80 2.62 -1.02 10.66
N VAL A 81 1.42 -1.54 10.96
CA VAL A 81 0.65 -1.20 12.15
C VAL A 81 0.50 -2.47 12.98
N THR A 82 0.82 -2.38 14.27
CA THR A 82 0.70 -3.50 15.22
C THR A 82 -0.36 -3.19 16.27
N CYS A 83 -1.16 -4.20 16.60
CA CYS A 83 -2.15 -4.17 17.67
C CYS A 83 -1.96 -5.37 18.60
N PRO A 84 -2.51 -5.32 19.83
CA PRO A 84 -2.53 -6.47 20.73
C PRO A 84 -3.18 -7.71 20.09
N GLY A 85 -2.70 -8.90 20.48
CA GLY A 85 -3.32 -10.16 20.04
C GLY A 85 -4.81 -10.23 20.41
N GLY A 86 -5.62 -10.80 19.53
CA GLY A 86 -7.09 -10.90 19.70
C GLY A 86 -7.87 -9.63 19.37
N THR A 87 -7.22 -8.59 18.82
CA THR A 87 -7.90 -7.39 18.30
C THR A 87 -8.82 -7.74 17.13
N ASN A 88 -10.01 -7.16 17.09
CA ASN A 88 -10.97 -7.24 15.99
C ASN A 88 -10.79 -6.05 15.04
N TYR A 89 -11.19 -6.20 13.78
CA TYR A 89 -10.95 -5.21 12.74
C TYR A 89 -12.14 -5.02 11.79
N ASP A 90 -12.27 -3.81 11.27
CA ASP A 90 -13.12 -3.50 10.12
C ASP A 90 -12.26 -3.40 8.85
N VAL A 91 -12.77 -3.91 7.74
CA VAL A 91 -12.26 -3.65 6.38
C VAL A 91 -13.36 -2.97 5.60
N ILE A 92 -13.14 -1.70 5.24
CA ILE A 92 -14.16 -0.86 4.61
C ILE A 92 -13.71 -0.47 3.20
N PHE A 93 -14.53 -0.85 2.22
CA PHE A 93 -14.38 -0.44 0.83
C PHE A 93 -15.16 0.86 0.61
N CYS A 94 -14.56 1.80 -0.12
CA CYS A 94 -15.12 3.13 -0.35
C CYS A 94 -15.65 3.78 0.95
N PRO A 95 -14.78 3.91 1.98
CA PRO A 95 -15.14 4.46 3.28
C PRO A 95 -15.51 5.95 3.22
#